data_AF-A0A7V7DY78-F1
#
_entry.id   AF-A0A7V7DY78-F1
#
_cell.length_a   1.000
_cell.length_b   1.000
_cell.length_c   1.000
_cell.angle_alpha   90.00
_cell.angle_beta   90.00
_cell.angle_gamma   90.00
#
_symmetry.space_group_name_H-M   'P 1'
#
loop_
_entity.id
_entity.type
_entity.pdbx_description
1 polymer ?
#
loop_
_entity_poly.entity_id
_entity_poly.type
_entity_poly.pdbx_seq_one_letter_code
_entity_poly.pdbx_strand_id
1 'polypeptide(L)'
;MNTMPEKQSFLTALTVMLGDRGTERIYPCIWDLVGNGLVLSRVSADDRTPQRQDITQYLAAWCRHAGLTAEECRTWLTEYCVDVLYSISKTSLSGIRHSTKSNVMYIYRSGIRFVCEREENWFKAKCSAHCPAYADSGAKADHKPDYPSGEVHPTQPAERVKMTVLPVKAIYREQVVEALEFMRLEIRKGTKRERILQLLDERGLKTRTGRKWTYSILQFELAKMKKAHDDPGNIRSDERPSLRPDVEQSREG
;
A
#
# COMPACT_ATOMS: atom_id res chain seq x y z
N MET A 1 -34.64 9.85 3.43
CA MET A 1 -33.34 10.52 3.71
C MET A 1 -33.05 10.36 5.19
N ASN A 2 -32.09 9.51 5.57
CA ASN A 2 -31.44 9.48 6.88
C ASN A 2 -30.29 8.45 6.86
N THR A 3 -29.09 8.86 6.47
CA THR A 3 -27.84 8.08 6.48
C THR A 3 -26.94 8.45 7.67
N MET A 4 -27.55 8.64 8.85
CA MET A 4 -26.87 9.08 10.09
C MET A 4 -26.51 7.99 11.13
N PRO A 5 -26.98 6.71 11.10
CA PRO A 5 -26.62 5.76 12.18
C PRO A 5 -25.25 5.09 12.01
N GLU A 6 -24.74 4.94 10.78
CA GLU A 6 -23.49 4.19 10.53
C GLU A 6 -22.23 4.99 10.90
N LYS A 7 -22.22 6.32 10.74
CA LYS A 7 -21.03 7.14 11.04
C LYS A 7 -20.75 7.29 12.54
N GLN A 8 -21.80 7.37 13.36
CA GLN A 8 -21.68 7.35 14.83
C GLN A 8 -21.15 5.99 15.34
N SER A 9 -21.36 4.92 14.58
CA SER A 9 -20.86 3.58 14.94
C SER A 9 -19.33 3.50 14.91
N PHE A 10 -18.66 4.17 13.96
CA PHE A 10 -17.20 4.13 13.84
C PHE A 10 -16.49 4.86 14.98
N LEU A 11 -17.04 5.99 15.43
CA LEU A 11 -16.53 6.74 16.59
C LEU A 11 -16.76 5.98 17.89
N THR A 12 -17.91 5.31 18.02
CA THR A 12 -18.21 4.44 19.15
C THR A 12 -17.25 3.25 19.20
N ALA A 13 -17.07 2.56 18.07
CA ALA A 13 -16.12 1.45 17.96
C ALA A 13 -14.68 1.89 18.29
N LEU A 14 -14.29 3.08 17.83
CA LEU A 14 -12.97 3.64 18.12
C LEU A 14 -12.77 3.93 19.62
N THR A 15 -13.79 4.51 20.26
CA THR A 15 -13.83 4.74 21.71
C THR A 15 -13.72 3.43 22.49
N VAL A 16 -14.46 2.40 22.07
CA VAL A 16 -14.43 1.07 22.71
C VAL A 16 -13.05 0.41 22.58
N MET A 17 -12.42 0.47 21.39
CA MET A 17 -11.08 -0.11 21.19
C MET A 17 -10.01 0.60 22.01
N LEU A 18 -10.12 1.91 22.20
CA LEU A 18 -9.20 2.67 23.05
C LEU A 18 -9.44 2.36 24.53
N GLY A 19 -10.70 2.17 24.94
CA GLY A 19 -11.08 1.96 26.33
C GLY A 19 -10.55 3.09 27.22
N ASP A 20 -10.14 2.74 28.45
CA ASP A 20 -9.56 3.69 29.41
C ASP A 20 -8.20 4.25 28.97
N ARG A 21 -7.60 3.71 27.91
CA ARG A 21 -6.25 4.07 27.45
C ARG A 21 -6.19 5.37 26.66
N GLY A 22 -7.32 5.95 26.25
CA GLY A 22 -7.20 7.08 25.32
C GLY A 22 -8.46 7.71 24.75
N THR A 23 -9.61 7.70 25.43
CA THR A 23 -10.74 8.56 25.02
C THR A 23 -10.34 10.04 24.97
N GLU A 24 -9.51 10.49 25.91
CA GLU A 24 -8.90 11.84 25.88
C GLU A 24 -7.89 12.05 24.74
N ARG A 25 -7.53 10.99 23.99
CA ARG A 25 -6.61 11.06 22.84
C ARG A 25 -7.34 11.17 21.50
N ILE A 26 -8.67 11.09 21.49
CA ILE A 26 -9.45 11.37 20.27
C ILE A 26 -9.58 12.88 20.13
N TYR A 27 -8.67 13.45 19.35
CA TYR A 27 -8.64 14.89 19.11
C TYR A 27 -9.91 15.35 18.36
N PRO A 28 -10.35 16.61 18.53
CA PRO A 28 -11.54 17.14 17.85
C PRO A 28 -11.49 16.96 16.32
N CYS A 29 -10.31 17.08 15.71
CA CYS A 29 -10.13 16.88 14.27
C CYS A 29 -10.34 15.42 13.86
N ILE A 30 -10.00 14.46 14.71
CA ILE A 30 -10.26 13.04 14.48
C ILE A 30 -11.75 12.75 14.66
N TRP A 31 -12.38 13.32 15.68
CA TRP A 31 -13.83 13.22 15.89
C TRP A 31 -14.61 13.68 14.66
N ASP A 32 -14.29 14.87 14.17
CA ASP A 32 -14.97 15.45 13.02
C ASP A 32 -14.66 14.70 11.72
N LEU A 33 -13.40 14.31 11.49
CA LEU A 33 -13.02 13.57 10.29
C LEU A 33 -13.68 12.19 10.24
N VAL A 34 -13.72 11.44 11.34
CA VAL A 34 -14.36 10.11 11.39
C VAL A 34 -15.88 10.24 11.37
N GLY A 35 -16.45 11.22 12.07
CA GLY A 35 -17.89 11.41 12.13
C GLY A 35 -18.51 11.91 10.83
N ASN A 36 -17.80 12.75 10.09
CA ASN A 36 -18.34 13.40 8.90
C ASN A 36 -17.73 12.88 7.59
N GLY A 37 -16.52 12.30 7.63
CA GLY A 37 -15.69 12.10 6.45
C GLY A 37 -15.03 13.41 6.00
N LEU A 38 -14.48 13.41 4.79
CA LEU A 38 -13.95 14.63 4.17
C LEU A 38 -15.10 15.55 3.75
N VAL A 39 -15.14 16.77 4.30
CA VAL A 39 -16.14 17.78 3.95
C VAL A 39 -15.55 18.75 2.93
N LEU A 40 -15.77 18.47 1.64
CA LEU A 40 -15.15 19.23 0.54
C LEU A 40 -15.47 20.73 0.55
N SER A 41 -16.62 21.15 1.09
CA SER A 41 -17.00 22.56 1.19
C SER A 41 -16.10 23.38 2.14
N ARG A 42 -15.22 22.74 2.91
CA ARG A 42 -14.25 23.40 3.79
C ARG A 42 -12.87 23.56 3.15
N VAL A 43 -12.64 22.89 2.02
CA VAL A 43 -11.38 22.94 1.27
C VAL A 43 -11.49 24.07 0.26
N SER A 44 -10.51 24.99 0.22
CA SER A 44 -10.52 26.08 -0.75
C SER A 44 -10.39 25.55 -2.18
N ALA A 45 -10.85 26.31 -3.17
CA ALA A 45 -10.65 25.98 -4.57
C ALA A 45 -9.16 25.95 -4.97
N ASP A 46 -8.33 26.73 -4.27
CA ASP A 46 -6.88 26.80 -4.47
C ASP A 46 -6.12 25.68 -3.75
N ASP A 47 -6.77 24.98 -2.82
CA ASP A 47 -6.16 23.89 -2.08
C ASP A 47 -6.18 22.58 -2.88
N ARG A 48 -5.10 21.81 -2.82
CA ARG A 48 -5.11 20.43 -3.35
C ARG A 48 -6.14 19.62 -2.58
N THR A 49 -7.14 19.07 -3.27
CA THR A 49 -8.16 18.21 -2.66
C THR A 49 -7.54 16.92 -2.09
N PRO A 50 -7.69 16.66 -0.77
CA PRO A 50 -7.20 15.44 -0.15
C PRO A 50 -7.82 14.20 -0.79
N GLN A 51 -6.99 13.20 -1.07
CA GLN A 51 -7.42 11.91 -1.58
C GLN A 51 -7.70 10.96 -0.42
N ARG A 52 -8.49 9.91 -0.69
CA ARG A 52 -8.74 8.82 0.28
C ARG A 52 -7.45 8.30 0.92
N GLN A 53 -6.37 8.18 0.15
CA GLN A 53 -5.09 7.68 0.67
C GLN A 53 -4.46 8.61 1.71
N ASP A 54 -4.55 9.93 1.50
CA ASP A 54 -4.01 10.94 2.42
C ASP A 54 -4.70 10.78 3.80
N ILE A 55 -6.03 10.62 3.79
CA ILE A 55 -6.84 10.39 5.00
C ILE A 55 -6.50 9.04 5.65
N THR A 56 -6.38 7.96 4.85
CA THR A 56 -6.02 6.63 5.36
C THR A 56 -4.68 6.67 6.10
N GLN A 57 -3.68 7.33 5.54
CA GLN A 57 -2.35 7.41 6.15
C GLN A 57 -2.36 8.28 7.41
N TYR A 58 -3.07 9.41 7.38
CA TYR A 58 -3.24 10.27 8.55
C TYR A 58 -3.90 9.54 9.72
N LEU A 59 -5.04 8.87 9.47
CA LEU A 59 -5.75 8.11 10.49
C LEU A 59 -4.93 6.91 10.98
N ALA A 60 -4.19 6.21 10.11
CA ALA A 60 -3.32 5.12 10.53
C ALA A 60 -2.18 5.60 11.44
N ALA A 61 -1.58 6.75 11.12
CA ALA A 61 -0.54 7.36 11.95
C ALA A 61 -1.11 7.80 13.31
N TRP A 62 -2.30 8.40 13.32
CA TRP A 62 -2.99 8.75 14.56
C TRP A 62 -3.33 7.52 15.39
N CYS A 63 -3.89 6.45 14.80
CA CYS A 63 -4.22 5.21 15.53
C CYS A 63 -2.99 4.66 16.26
N ARG A 64 -1.84 4.64 15.58
CA ARG A 64 -0.57 4.23 16.17
C ARG A 64 -0.16 5.14 17.33
N HIS A 65 -0.26 6.45 17.14
CA HIS A 65 0.03 7.45 18.18
C HIS A 65 -0.88 7.29 19.40
N ALA A 66 -2.17 7.00 19.17
CA ALA A 66 -3.14 6.73 20.22
C ALA A 66 -2.89 5.42 20.97
N GLY A 67 -2.06 4.53 20.42
CA GLY A 67 -1.66 3.26 21.05
C GLY A 67 -2.41 2.03 20.55
N LEU A 68 -3.20 2.14 19.48
CA LEU A 68 -3.84 0.98 18.85
C LEU A 68 -2.79 0.10 18.20
N THR A 69 -2.98 -1.22 18.28
CA THR A 69 -2.17 -2.20 17.54
C THR A 69 -2.44 -2.12 16.03
N ALA A 70 -1.52 -2.67 15.24
CA ALA A 70 -1.66 -2.69 13.79
C ALA A 70 -2.93 -3.45 13.35
N GLU A 71 -3.32 -4.51 14.06
CA GLU A 71 -4.48 -5.32 13.69
C GLU A 71 -5.81 -4.65 14.08
N GLU A 72 -5.88 -3.98 15.24
CA GLU A 72 -7.04 -3.16 15.63
C GLU A 72 -7.26 -2.03 14.62
N CYS A 73 -6.20 -1.26 14.34
CA CYS A 73 -6.23 -0.17 13.36
C CYS A 73 -6.63 -0.69 11.98
N ARG A 74 -6.04 -1.79 11.52
CA ARG A 74 -6.34 -2.39 10.22
C ARG A 74 -7.80 -2.81 10.12
N THR A 75 -8.34 -3.46 11.14
CA THR A 75 -9.72 -3.94 11.13
C THR A 75 -10.69 -2.78 11.04
N TRP A 76 -10.58 -1.81 11.95
CA TRP A 76 -11.44 -0.64 11.98
C TRP A 76 -11.30 0.25 10.75
N LEU A 77 -10.07 0.60 10.36
CA LEU A 77 -9.83 1.53 9.27
C LEU A 77 -10.22 0.94 7.91
N THR A 78 -10.19 -0.39 7.76
CA THR A 78 -10.64 -1.06 6.54
C THR A 78 -12.13 -0.82 6.31
N GLU A 79 -12.98 -1.05 7.31
CA GLU A 79 -14.42 -0.82 7.20
C GLU A 79 -14.72 0.67 7.05
N TYR A 80 -14.08 1.53 7.84
CA TYR A 80 -14.24 2.98 7.72
C TYR A 80 -13.90 3.49 6.31
N CYS A 81 -12.81 3.00 5.69
CA CYS A 81 -12.45 3.40 4.34
C CYS A 81 -13.47 2.93 3.28
N VAL A 82 -14.13 1.80 3.51
CA VAL A 82 -15.15 1.25 2.60
C VAL A 82 -16.46 2.01 2.74
N ASP A 83 -16.88 2.31 3.97
CA ASP A 83 -18.21 2.87 4.21
C ASP A 83 -18.22 4.40 4.12
N VAL A 84 -17.15 5.07 4.55
CA VAL A 84 -17.08 6.54 4.61
C VAL A 84 -16.25 7.11 3.47
N LEU A 85 -15.05 6.58 3.22
CA LEU A 85 -14.12 7.17 2.24
C LEU A 85 -14.26 6.63 0.82
N TYR A 86 -15.13 5.63 0.58
CA TYR A 86 -15.36 5.11 -0.77
C TYR A 86 -15.88 6.19 -1.73
N SER A 87 -16.75 7.08 -1.23
CA SER A 87 -17.35 8.17 -2.00
C SER A 87 -16.33 9.11 -2.67
N ILE A 88 -15.14 9.24 -2.10
CA ILE A 88 -14.04 10.06 -2.61
C ILE A 88 -12.92 9.24 -3.26
N SER A 89 -13.15 7.94 -3.48
CA SER A 89 -12.19 7.02 -4.08
C SER A 89 -12.57 6.63 -5.50
N LYS A 90 -11.56 6.55 -6.37
CA LYS A 90 -11.69 5.94 -7.71
C LYS A 90 -11.45 4.42 -7.70
N THR A 91 -11.17 3.86 -6.53
CA THR A 91 -10.78 2.45 -6.37
C THR A 91 -11.98 1.59 -5.99
N SER A 92 -12.04 0.35 -6.49
CA SER A 92 -13.09 -0.60 -6.09
C SER A 92 -13.02 -0.94 -4.59
N LEU A 93 -14.13 -1.40 -4.00
CA LEU A 93 -14.19 -1.79 -2.59
C LEU A 93 -13.11 -2.81 -2.20
N SER A 94 -12.87 -3.82 -3.04
CA SER A 94 -11.78 -4.79 -2.83
C SER A 94 -10.40 -4.14 -2.88
N GLY A 95 -10.18 -3.19 -3.80
CA GLY A 95 -8.94 -2.41 -3.87
C GLY A 95 -8.75 -1.48 -2.67
N ILE A 96 -9.82 -0.91 -2.12
CA ILE A 96 -9.78 -0.13 -0.88
C ILE A 96 -9.39 -1.04 0.28
N ARG A 97 -10.04 -2.19 0.45
CA ARG A 97 -9.72 -3.17 1.49
C ARG A 97 -8.26 -3.61 1.41
N HIS A 98 -7.77 -3.92 0.21
CA HIS A 98 -6.38 -4.35 0.02
C HIS A 98 -5.37 -3.22 0.29
N SER A 99 -5.57 -2.04 -0.31
CA SER A 99 -4.64 -0.92 -0.16
C SER A 99 -4.61 -0.37 1.26
N THR A 100 -5.73 -0.39 1.99
CA THR A 100 -5.80 0.06 3.39
C THR A 100 -4.93 -0.83 4.29
N LYS A 101 -5.04 -2.16 4.13
CA LYS A 101 -4.18 -3.11 4.86
C LYS A 101 -2.70 -2.82 4.63
N SER A 102 -2.29 -2.61 3.38
CA SER A 102 -0.90 -2.29 3.04
C SER A 102 -0.43 -0.95 3.63
N ASN A 103 -1.28 0.08 3.59
CA ASN A 103 -0.96 1.40 4.18
C ASN A 103 -0.77 1.31 5.70
N VAL A 104 -1.68 0.62 6.40
CA VAL A 104 -1.56 0.43 7.86
C VAL A 104 -0.25 -0.29 8.19
N MET A 105 0.04 -1.40 7.51
CA MET A 105 1.29 -2.13 7.76
C MET A 105 2.54 -1.30 7.46
N TYR A 106 2.51 -0.47 6.41
CA TYR A 106 3.60 0.44 6.10
C TYR A 106 3.82 1.46 7.23
N ILE A 107 2.78 2.17 7.66
CA ILE A 107 2.86 3.17 8.73
C ILE A 107 3.40 2.56 10.04
N TYR A 108 2.88 1.39 10.42
CA TYR A 108 3.29 0.71 11.65
C TYR A 108 4.73 0.19 11.59
N ARG A 109 5.18 -0.34 10.45
CA ARG A 109 6.56 -0.84 10.27
C ARG A 109 7.58 0.28 10.13
N SER A 110 7.24 1.33 9.39
CA SER A 110 8.15 2.46 9.12
C SER A 110 8.25 3.42 10.30
N GLY A 111 7.40 3.29 11.32
CA GLY A 111 7.47 4.13 12.51
C GLY A 111 7.11 5.59 12.27
N ILE A 112 6.40 5.89 11.17
CA ILE A 112 5.99 7.25 10.80
C ILE A 112 5.24 7.88 11.96
N ARG A 113 5.70 9.07 12.36
CA ARG A 113 5.10 9.82 13.47
C ARG A 113 3.82 10.48 13.02
N PHE A 114 2.85 10.54 13.92
CA PHE A 114 1.66 11.34 13.72
C PHE A 114 2.02 12.82 13.80
N VAL A 115 1.55 13.60 12.84
CA VAL A 115 1.63 15.06 12.83
C VAL A 115 0.20 15.57 12.79
N CYS A 116 -0.22 16.26 13.85
CA CYS A 116 -1.61 16.70 14.00
C CYS A 116 -1.99 17.79 12.99
N GLU A 117 -1.03 18.67 12.66
CA GLU A 117 -1.21 19.89 11.85
C GLU A 117 -2.21 20.91 12.42
N ARG A 118 -2.90 20.59 13.53
CA ARG A 118 -3.70 21.53 14.33
C ARG A 118 -4.79 22.22 13.49
N GLU A 119 -4.97 23.54 13.63
CA GLU A 119 -5.91 24.33 12.82
C GLU A 119 -5.58 24.28 11.32
N GLU A 120 -4.31 24.07 10.98
CA GLU A 120 -3.83 24.00 9.61
C GLU A 120 -3.89 22.60 8.99
N ASN A 121 -4.54 21.65 9.66
CA ASN A 121 -4.67 20.30 9.11
C ASN A 121 -5.25 20.34 7.69
N TRP A 122 -4.61 19.60 6.79
CA TRP A 122 -4.92 19.66 5.37
C TRP A 122 -6.35 19.16 5.04
N PHE A 123 -6.98 18.42 5.96
CA PHE A 123 -8.37 17.97 5.81
C PHE A 123 -9.40 19.03 6.22
N LYS A 124 -8.95 20.18 6.78
CA LYS A 124 -9.79 21.25 7.34
C LYS A 124 -10.85 20.69 8.29
N ALA A 125 -10.46 19.66 9.05
CA ALA A 125 -11.28 19.07 10.10
C ALA A 125 -11.33 20.02 11.30
N LYS A 126 -12.47 20.04 12.02
CA LYS A 126 -12.69 20.95 13.15
C LYS A 126 -11.63 20.74 14.23
N CYS A 127 -10.92 21.80 14.59
CA CYS A 127 -9.98 21.82 15.70
C CYS A 127 -10.50 22.69 16.85
N SER A 128 -9.85 22.64 18.01
CA SER A 128 -10.14 23.47 19.18
C SER A 128 -8.84 23.89 19.85
N ALA A 129 -8.76 25.15 20.32
CA ALA A 129 -7.63 25.66 21.09
C ALA A 129 -7.37 24.84 22.39
N HIS A 130 -8.37 24.13 22.89
CA HIS A 130 -8.28 23.26 24.06
C HIS A 130 -7.97 21.79 23.68
N CYS A 131 -7.47 21.54 22.48
CA CYS A 131 -7.17 20.17 22.03
C CYS A 131 -6.04 19.54 22.87
N PRO A 132 -6.20 18.28 23.32
CA PRO A 132 -5.13 17.56 24.05
C PRO A 132 -3.80 17.49 23.29
N ALA A 133 -3.82 17.58 21.95
CA ALA A 133 -2.60 17.66 21.13
C ALA A 133 -1.68 18.85 21.46
N TYR A 134 -2.21 19.94 22.04
CA TYR A 134 -1.39 21.06 22.50
C TYR A 134 -0.64 20.73 23.81
N ALA A 135 -1.24 19.93 24.69
CA ALA A 135 -0.57 19.45 25.91
C ALA A 135 0.55 18.45 25.58
N ASP A 136 0.35 17.59 24.59
CA ASP A 136 1.36 16.65 24.09
C ASP A 136 2.60 17.36 23.48
N SER A 137 2.45 18.63 23.09
CA SER A 137 3.53 19.46 22.53
C SER A 137 4.35 20.22 23.59
N GLY A 138 3.84 20.37 24.81
CA GLY A 138 4.48 21.14 25.89
C GLY A 138 5.67 20.46 26.57
N ALA A 139 5.85 19.15 26.35
CA ALA A 139 6.95 18.37 26.94
C ALA A 139 8.18 18.20 26.02
N LYS A 140 8.19 18.78 24.80
CA LYS A 140 9.28 18.62 23.83
C LYS A 140 9.58 19.88 23.02
N ALA A 141 9.64 21.03 23.69
CA ALA A 141 10.05 22.29 23.09
C ALA A 141 11.59 22.46 22.96
N ASP A 142 12.35 21.37 22.78
CA ASP A 142 13.83 21.42 22.62
C ASP A 142 14.36 20.60 21.44
N HIS A 143 13.58 20.44 20.38
CA HIS A 143 14.15 20.08 19.08
C HIS A 143 13.46 20.83 17.94
N LYS A 144 14.07 21.96 17.59
CA LYS A 144 13.91 22.62 16.30
C LYS A 144 14.32 21.62 15.21
N PRO A 145 13.44 21.19 14.29
CA PRO A 145 13.90 20.61 13.05
C PRO A 145 14.44 21.77 12.22
N ASP A 146 15.74 21.80 12.00
CA ASP A 146 16.33 22.62 10.94
C ASP A 146 15.79 22.08 9.61
N TYR A 147 14.77 22.75 9.08
CA TYR A 147 14.47 22.71 7.66
C TYR A 147 15.31 23.81 7.01
N PRO A 148 16.29 23.49 6.15
CA PRO A 148 16.91 24.51 5.32
C PRO A 148 15.87 25.03 4.33
N SER A 149 15.55 26.32 4.45
CA SER A 149 14.81 27.03 3.42
C SER A 149 15.72 27.28 2.22
N GLY A 150 15.29 26.82 1.06
CA GLY A 150 15.74 27.34 -0.23
C GLY A 150 17.07 26.82 -0.76
N GLU A 151 17.05 25.66 -1.42
CA GLU A 151 17.92 25.41 -2.58
C GLU A 151 17.12 24.67 -3.66
N VAL A 152 16.91 25.34 -4.79
CA VAL A 152 16.51 24.70 -6.05
C VAL A 152 17.78 24.14 -6.66
N HIS A 153 18.00 22.81 -6.60
CA HIS A 153 19.05 22.12 -7.35
C HIS A 153 18.76 20.61 -7.47
N PRO A 154 19.36 19.90 -8.45
CA PRO A 154 18.71 19.56 -9.71
C PRO A 154 18.29 18.10 -9.78
N THR A 155 17.46 17.77 -10.78
CA THR A 155 17.14 16.40 -11.18
C THR A 155 18.43 15.59 -11.38
N GLN A 156 18.76 14.70 -10.44
CA GLN A 156 19.73 13.63 -10.64
C GLN A 156 19.09 12.26 -10.36
N PRO A 157 19.52 11.22 -11.08
CA PRO A 157 18.76 10.00 -11.26
C PRO A 157 18.81 9.17 -9.99
N ALA A 158 17.64 8.81 -9.48
CA ALA A 158 17.53 7.88 -8.37
C ALA A 158 18.30 6.60 -8.70
N GLU A 159 19.40 6.40 -7.96
CA GLU A 159 20.14 5.16 -7.89
C GLU A 159 19.16 4.03 -7.56
N ARG A 160 19.11 3.02 -8.42
CA ARG A 160 18.16 1.91 -8.33
C ARG A 160 18.41 1.12 -7.06
N VAL A 161 17.65 1.42 -6.01
CA VAL A 161 17.39 0.47 -4.93
C VAL A 161 16.78 -0.78 -5.58
N LYS A 162 17.55 -1.87 -5.60
CA LYS A 162 17.08 -3.19 -6.03
C LYS A 162 15.93 -3.60 -5.11
N MET A 163 14.70 -3.37 -5.56
CA MET A 163 13.50 -3.98 -4.98
C MET A 163 13.65 -5.50 -5.08
N THR A 164 13.93 -6.14 -3.95
CA THR A 164 13.65 -7.56 -3.75
C THR A 164 12.14 -7.72 -3.67
N VAL A 165 11.54 -7.97 -4.84
CA VAL A 165 10.15 -8.39 -4.97
C VAL A 165 10.07 -9.88 -4.64
N LEU A 166 9.06 -10.28 -3.84
CA LEU A 166 8.23 -11.51 -3.86
C LEU A 166 8.16 -12.26 -2.51
N PRO A 167 7.02 -12.91 -2.15
CA PRO A 167 6.02 -13.50 -3.07
C PRO A 167 4.54 -13.13 -2.86
N VAL A 168 3.87 -12.90 -3.99
CA VAL A 168 2.43 -13.12 -4.15
C VAL A 168 2.17 -14.63 -4.03
N LYS A 169 1.07 -14.99 -3.36
CA LYS A 169 0.55 -16.36 -3.12
C LYS A 169 1.10 -17.44 -4.07
N ALA A 170 1.66 -18.49 -3.48
CA ALA A 170 2.13 -19.71 -4.15
C ALA A 170 1.12 -20.36 -5.13
N ILE A 171 -0.16 -20.01 -5.05
CA ILE A 171 -1.28 -20.54 -5.86
C ILE A 171 -1.17 -20.17 -7.36
N TYR A 172 -0.57 -19.03 -7.72
CA TYR A 172 -0.50 -18.60 -9.14
C TYR A 172 0.91 -18.65 -9.72
N ARG A 173 1.91 -19.14 -8.97
CA ARG A 173 3.30 -19.16 -9.44
C ARG A 173 3.46 -20.08 -10.64
N GLU A 174 2.89 -21.28 -10.55
CA GLU A 174 2.94 -22.29 -11.61
C GLU A 174 2.17 -21.83 -12.85
N GLN A 175 0.95 -21.31 -12.68
CA GLN A 175 0.14 -20.78 -13.79
C GLN A 175 0.82 -19.62 -14.53
N VAL A 176 1.56 -18.78 -13.80
CA VAL A 176 2.32 -17.68 -14.41
C VAL A 176 3.52 -18.20 -15.17
N VAL A 177 4.26 -19.16 -14.62
CA VAL A 177 5.40 -19.78 -15.31
C VAL A 177 4.93 -20.47 -16.59
N GLU A 178 3.86 -21.25 -16.51
CA GLU A 178 3.22 -21.90 -17.65
C GLU A 178 2.72 -20.89 -18.69
N ALA A 179 2.07 -19.81 -18.27
CA ALA A 179 1.65 -18.74 -19.17
C ALA A 179 2.84 -18.07 -19.88
N LEU A 180 3.95 -17.84 -19.17
CA LEU A 180 5.15 -17.22 -19.74
C LEU A 180 5.83 -18.14 -20.76
N GLU A 181 5.92 -19.44 -20.48
CA GLU A 181 6.46 -20.43 -21.42
C GLU A 181 5.57 -20.59 -22.65
N PHE A 182 4.24 -20.66 -22.44
CA PHE A 182 3.27 -20.73 -23.52
C PHE A 182 3.33 -19.50 -24.43
N MET A 183 3.40 -18.30 -23.87
CA MET A 183 3.58 -17.06 -24.65
C MET A 183 4.86 -17.08 -25.48
N ARG A 184 5.97 -17.59 -24.93
CA ARG A 184 7.25 -17.71 -25.68
C ARG A 184 7.13 -18.69 -26.84
N LEU A 185 6.43 -19.80 -26.65
CA LEU A 185 6.21 -20.79 -27.70
C LEU A 185 5.36 -20.22 -28.84
N GLU A 186 4.25 -19.56 -28.51
CA GLU A 186 3.35 -18.97 -29.50
C GLU A 186 3.99 -17.82 -30.28
N ILE A 187 4.86 -17.03 -29.63
CA ILE A 187 5.62 -15.99 -30.34
C ILE A 187 6.63 -16.59 -31.31
N ARG A 188 7.31 -17.68 -30.93
CA ARG A 188 8.24 -18.39 -31.83
C ARG A 188 7.52 -18.97 -33.05
N LYS A 189 6.25 -19.34 -32.91
CA LYS A 189 5.39 -19.79 -34.02
C LYS A 189 4.86 -18.64 -34.89
N GLY A 190 5.12 -17.39 -34.54
CA GLY A 190 4.61 -16.21 -35.25
C GLY A 190 3.13 -15.90 -34.97
N THR A 191 2.55 -16.46 -33.90
CA THR A 191 1.14 -16.24 -33.55
C THR A 191 0.89 -14.76 -33.22
N LYS A 192 -0.16 -14.18 -33.81
CA LYS A 192 -0.55 -12.78 -33.56
C LYS A 192 -0.92 -12.59 -32.08
N ARG A 193 -0.53 -11.46 -31.50
CA ARG A 193 -0.69 -11.16 -30.06
C ARG A 193 -2.13 -11.23 -29.56
N GLU A 194 -3.10 -10.81 -30.38
CA GLU A 194 -4.53 -10.94 -30.06
C GLU A 194 -4.96 -12.40 -29.92
N ARG A 195 -4.44 -13.28 -30.78
CA ARG A 195 -4.69 -14.72 -30.69
C ARG A 195 -4.03 -15.32 -29.45
N ILE A 196 -2.85 -14.84 -29.05
CA ILE A 196 -2.19 -15.24 -27.80
C ILE A 196 -3.05 -14.88 -26.58
N LEU A 197 -3.66 -13.69 -26.55
CA LEU A 197 -4.57 -13.30 -25.46
C LEU A 197 -5.79 -14.22 -25.37
N GLN A 198 -6.40 -14.57 -26.51
CA GLN A 198 -7.52 -15.51 -26.55
C GLN A 198 -7.10 -16.89 -26.03
N LEU A 199 -5.97 -17.42 -26.50
CA LEU A 199 -5.45 -18.71 -26.07
C LEU A 199 -5.11 -18.76 -24.57
N LEU A 200 -4.66 -17.64 -23.99
CA LEU A 200 -4.41 -17.52 -22.55
C LEU A 200 -5.72 -17.53 -21.73
N ASP A 201 -6.80 -16.91 -22.23
CA ASP A 201 -8.10 -16.94 -21.56
C ASP A 201 -8.80 -18.31 -21.74
N GLU A 202 -8.69 -18.92 -22.94
CA GLU A 202 -9.18 -20.27 -23.26
C GLU A 202 -8.53 -21.35 -22.36
N ARG A 203 -7.23 -21.21 -22.07
CA ARG A 203 -6.50 -22.11 -21.15
C ARG A 203 -6.70 -21.76 -19.67
N GLY A 204 -7.46 -20.72 -19.35
CA GLY A 204 -7.72 -20.30 -17.97
C GLY A 204 -6.51 -19.73 -17.24
N LEU A 205 -5.39 -19.47 -17.94
CA LEU A 205 -4.14 -19.03 -17.34
C LEU A 205 -4.27 -17.58 -16.87
N LYS A 206 -3.98 -17.32 -15.59
CA LYS A 206 -4.11 -15.99 -14.98
C LYS A 206 -2.77 -15.28 -14.86
N THR A 207 -2.81 -13.95 -14.75
CA THR A 207 -1.62 -13.13 -14.57
C THR A 207 -1.05 -13.29 -13.15
N ARG A 208 0.11 -12.64 -12.87
CA ARG A 208 0.78 -12.62 -11.56
C ARG A 208 -0.11 -12.21 -10.39
N THR A 209 -1.24 -11.55 -10.66
CA THR A 209 -2.20 -11.07 -9.68
C THR A 209 -3.55 -11.80 -9.75
N GLY A 210 -3.65 -12.91 -10.50
CA GLY A 210 -4.89 -13.67 -10.68
C GLY A 210 -5.90 -13.05 -11.66
N ARG A 211 -5.51 -11.98 -12.39
CA ARG A 211 -6.40 -11.27 -13.34
C ARG A 211 -6.39 -11.91 -14.72
N LYS A 212 -7.38 -11.57 -15.55
CA LYS A 212 -7.35 -11.86 -16.99
C LYS A 212 -6.19 -11.14 -17.68
N TRP A 213 -5.66 -11.75 -18.73
CA TRP A 213 -4.65 -11.13 -19.58
C TRP A 213 -5.26 -9.99 -20.38
N THR A 214 -4.58 -8.85 -20.41
CA THR A 214 -4.92 -7.71 -21.26
C THR A 214 -3.75 -7.41 -22.17
N TYR A 215 -4.00 -6.69 -23.26
CA TYR A 215 -2.97 -6.33 -24.23
C TYR A 215 -1.78 -5.58 -23.60
N SER A 216 -2.06 -4.66 -22.67
CA SER A 216 -1.01 -3.91 -21.96
C SER A 216 -0.16 -4.80 -21.05
N ILE A 217 -0.77 -5.77 -20.35
CA ILE A 217 -0.03 -6.73 -19.51
C ILE A 217 0.83 -7.64 -20.38
N LEU A 218 0.29 -8.13 -21.49
CA LEU A 218 1.05 -8.92 -22.47
C LEU A 218 2.23 -8.11 -23.00
N GLN A 219 2.01 -6.87 -23.46
CA GLN A 219 3.06 -6.03 -24.00
C GLN A 219 4.16 -5.74 -22.98
N PHE A 220 3.79 -5.49 -21.73
CA PHE A 220 4.73 -5.27 -20.64
C PHE A 220 5.60 -6.50 -20.37
N GLU A 221 4.99 -7.69 -20.25
CA GLU A 221 5.75 -8.93 -20.01
C GLU A 221 6.63 -9.28 -21.21
N LEU A 222 6.19 -9.04 -22.44
CA LEU A 222 7.03 -9.22 -23.63
C LEU A 222 8.20 -8.25 -23.70
N ALA A 223 7.99 -6.98 -23.34
CA ALA A 223 9.08 -6.01 -23.25
C ALA A 223 10.11 -6.42 -22.19
N LYS A 224 9.65 -7.03 -21.09
CA LYS A 224 10.52 -7.59 -20.05
C LYS A 224 11.30 -8.81 -20.52
N MET A 225 10.67 -9.70 -21.29
CA MET A 225 11.34 -10.86 -21.88
C MET A 225 12.42 -10.46 -22.90
N LYS A 226 12.16 -9.43 -23.72
CA LYS A 226 13.15 -8.89 -24.65
C LYS A 226 14.36 -8.31 -23.91
N LYS A 227 14.12 -7.47 -22.89
CA LYS A 227 15.19 -6.93 -22.03
C LYS A 227 16.02 -8.01 -21.33
N ALA A 228 15.43 -9.16 -21.00
CA ALA A 228 16.14 -10.29 -20.40
C ALA A 228 16.91 -11.15 -21.42
N HIS A 229 16.57 -11.06 -22.71
CA HIS A 229 17.29 -11.71 -23.80
C HIS A 229 18.46 -10.84 -24.31
N ASP A 230 18.28 -9.51 -24.29
CA ASP A 230 19.27 -8.53 -24.74
C ASP A 230 20.36 -8.25 -23.69
N ASP A 231 20.19 -8.73 -22.45
CA ASP A 231 21.18 -8.70 -21.36
C ASP A 231 21.32 -10.11 -20.73
N PRO A 232 22.12 -11.01 -21.34
CA PRO A 232 22.37 -12.35 -20.79
C PRO A 232 23.26 -12.34 -19.53
N GLY A 233 23.71 -11.17 -19.06
CA GLY A 233 24.68 -11.02 -17.96
C GLY A 233 24.12 -11.17 -16.54
N ASN A 234 22.84 -11.53 -16.36
CA ASN A 234 22.25 -11.72 -15.03
C ASN A 234 21.49 -13.04 -14.90
N ILE A 235 22.08 -14.12 -15.42
CA ILE A 235 21.79 -15.47 -14.97
C ILE A 235 22.63 -15.70 -13.71
N ARG A 236 22.07 -15.41 -12.53
CA ARG A 236 22.61 -15.99 -11.30
C ARG A 236 22.30 -17.48 -11.33
N SER A 237 23.29 -18.23 -11.78
CA SER A 237 23.47 -19.64 -11.50
C SER A 237 23.46 -19.83 -9.99
N ASP A 238 22.37 -20.30 -9.42
CA ASP A 238 22.36 -20.91 -8.08
C ASP A 238 21.09 -21.74 -7.95
N GLU A 239 21.16 -22.94 -8.50
CA GLU A 239 20.56 -24.17 -7.95
C GLU A 239 21.08 -25.33 -8.82
N ARG A 240 22.37 -25.64 -8.64
CA ARG A 240 22.91 -26.94 -9.04
C ARG A 240 22.73 -27.87 -7.84
N PRO A 241 21.91 -28.92 -7.91
CA PRO A 241 21.86 -29.92 -6.85
C PRO A 241 23.25 -30.56 -6.70
N SER A 242 23.84 -30.42 -5.52
CA SER A 242 25.05 -31.16 -5.14
C SER A 242 24.65 -32.63 -4.95
N LEU A 243 24.68 -33.38 -6.04
CA LEU A 243 24.79 -34.84 -5.98
C LEU A 243 26.27 -35.13 -5.72
N ARG A 244 26.61 -35.45 -4.47
CA ARG A 244 27.85 -36.17 -4.16
C ARG A 244 27.66 -37.62 -4.61
N PRO A 245 28.52 -38.19 -5.46
CA PRO A 245 28.67 -39.62 -5.53
C PRO A 245 29.64 -40.05 -4.43
N ASP A 246 29.17 -40.90 -3.52
CA ASP A 246 30.03 -41.78 -2.75
C ASP A 246 30.82 -42.66 -3.74
N VAL A 247 32.15 -42.55 -3.70
CA VAL A 247 33.05 -43.56 -4.26
C VAL A 247 34.04 -43.93 -3.17
N GLU A 248 33.61 -44.93 -2.43
CA GLU A 248 34.44 -45.87 -1.70
C GLU A 248 35.17 -46.75 -2.72
N GLN A 249 36.51 -46.68 -2.78
CA GLN A 249 37.39 -47.85 -3.01
C GLN A 249 38.88 -47.49 -2.94
N SER A 250 39.51 -48.02 -1.90
CA SER A 250 40.68 -48.91 -1.93
C SER A 250 41.88 -48.59 -2.84
N ARG A 251 43.05 -48.38 -2.19
CA ARG A 251 44.30 -49.16 -2.32
C ARG A 251 45.40 -48.48 -1.49
N GLU A 252 45.73 -49.04 -0.33
CA GLU A 252 46.88 -49.92 -0.05
C GLU A 252 48.24 -49.19 -0.06
N GLY A 253 48.87 -49.20 1.13
CA GLY A 253 50.16 -48.64 1.49
C GLY A 253 50.30 -48.61 3.00
#